data_AF-Q86PP9-F1
#
_entry.id   AF-Q86PP9-F1
#
_cell.length_a   1.000
_cell.length_b   1.000
_cell.length_c   1.000
_cell.angle_alpha   90.00
_cell.angle_beta   90.00
_cell.angle_gamma   90.00
#
_symmetry.space_group_name_H-M   'P 1'
#
loop_
_entity.id
_entity.type
_entity.pdbx_description
1 polymer ?
#
loop_
_entity_poly.entity_id
_entity_poly.type
_entity_poly.pdbx_seq_one_letter_code
_entity_poly.pdbx_strand_id
1 'polypeptide(L)' 'ATCDLLSGFGVNDSACAAHCILRGNRGGYCNGKKVCVCRN' A
#
# COMPACT_ATOMS: atom_id res chain seq x y z
N ALA A 1 -0.43 -8.47 1.85
CA ALA A 1 -1.08 -8.48 3.18
C ALA A 1 -1.21 -7.08 3.81
N THR A 2 -0.97 -5.97 3.08
CA THR A 2 -0.99 -4.62 3.66
C THR A 2 -2.32 -3.88 3.45
N CYS A 3 -3.06 -4.19 2.38
CA CYS A 3 -4.33 -3.50 2.07
C CYS A 3 -5.52 -4.06 2.89
N ASP A 4 -5.53 -5.35 3.24
CA ASP A 4 -6.64 -5.98 3.95
C ASP A 4 -6.57 -5.79 5.49
N LEU A 5 -5.37 -5.82 6.08
CA LEU A 5 -5.19 -5.73 7.54
C LEU A 5 -5.37 -4.33 8.14
N LEU A 6 -5.21 -3.26 7.35
CA LEU A 6 -5.31 -1.87 7.83
C LEU A 6 -6.61 -1.16 7.44
N SER A 7 -7.55 -1.88 6.82
CA SER A 7 -8.86 -1.33 6.42
C SER A 7 -9.72 -0.89 7.61
N GLY A 8 -9.42 -1.35 8.83
CA GLY A 8 -10.11 -0.93 10.05
C GLY A 8 -9.76 0.48 10.56
N PHE A 9 -8.72 1.14 10.02
CA PHE A 9 -8.20 2.41 10.56
C PHE A 9 -8.21 3.60 9.58
N GLY A 10 -8.85 3.51 8.41
CA GLY A 10 -9.09 4.68 7.54
C GLY A 10 -7.85 5.27 6.83
N VAL A 11 -6.70 4.61 6.86
CA VAL A 11 -5.41 5.01 6.24
C VAL A 11 -5.03 4.12 5.04
N ASN A 12 -6.05 3.67 4.30
CA ASN A 12 -6.06 2.45 3.48
C ASN A 12 -5.01 2.43 2.35
N ASP A 13 -4.99 3.45 1.49
CA ASP A 13 -4.08 3.49 0.35
C ASP A 13 -2.68 3.99 0.72
N SER A 14 -2.60 4.77 1.79
CA SER A 14 -1.39 5.47 2.21
C SER A 14 -0.37 4.55 2.86
N ALA A 15 -0.77 3.50 3.58
CA ALA A 15 0.19 2.59 4.21
C ALA A 15 0.99 1.77 3.19
N CYS A 16 0.33 1.29 2.14
CA CYS A 16 1.00 0.63 1.00
C CYS A 16 1.91 1.62 0.27
N ALA A 17 1.39 2.81 -0.05
CA ALA A 17 2.17 3.83 -0.73
C ALA A 17 3.39 4.27 0.09
N ALA A 18 3.21 4.57 1.38
CA ALA A 18 4.27 4.97 2.31
C ALA A 18 5.31 3.85 2.49
N HIS A 19 4.89 2.59 2.62
CA HIS A 19 5.81 1.45 2.70
C HIS A 19 6.69 1.36 1.45
N CYS A 20 6.09 1.52 0.27
CA CYS A 20 6.84 1.49 -0.98
C CYS A 20 7.79 2.69 -1.12
N ILE A 21 7.36 3.89 -0.70
CA ILE A 21 8.19 5.11 -0.67
C ILE A 21 9.38 4.95 0.27
N LEU A 22 9.15 4.47 1.49
CA LEU A 22 10.21 4.20 2.47
C LEU A 22 11.21 3.15 1.97
N ARG A 23 10.76 2.23 1.12
CA ARG A 23 11.60 1.22 0.46
C ARG A 23 12.32 1.75 -0.79
N GLY A 24 12.16 3.03 -1.12
CA GLY A 24 12.83 3.70 -2.25
C GLY A 24 12.09 3.63 -3.59
N ASN A 25 10.83 3.21 -3.61
CA ASN A 25 9.99 3.24 -4.81
C ASN A 25 9.23 4.57 -4.91
N ARG A 26 8.75 4.97 -6.10
CA ARG A 26 7.94 6.20 -6.24
C ARG A 26 6.57 6.14 -5.55
N GLY A 27 6.09 4.96 -5.18
CA GLY A 27 4.82 4.78 -4.49
C GLY A 27 4.32 3.36 -4.55
N GLY A 28 3.09 3.15 -4.10
CA GLY A 28 2.41 1.86 -4.18
C GLY A 28 0.91 2.05 -4.24
N TYR A 29 0.21 1.06 -4.77
CA TYR A 29 -1.23 1.04 -4.85
C TYR A 29 -1.78 -0.37 -4.55
N CYS A 30 -3.02 -0.44 -4.09
CA CYS A 30 -3.70 -1.70 -3.87
C CYS A 30 -4.40 -2.13 -5.17
N ASN A 31 -4.08 -3.32 -5.67
CA ASN A 31 -4.80 -3.91 -6.81
C ASN A 31 -6.10 -4.59 -6.33
N GLY A 32 -7.05 -4.90 -7.22
CA GLY A 32 -8.37 -5.49 -6.92
C GLY A 32 -8.34 -6.85 -6.22
N LYS A 33 -7.16 -7.46 -6.06
CA LYS A 33 -6.91 -8.66 -5.24
C LYS A 33 -6.43 -8.34 -3.81
N LYS A 34 -6.53 -7.07 -3.37
CA LYS A 34 -6.02 -6.54 -2.08
C LYS A 34 -4.52 -6.75 -1.85
N VAL A 35 -3.76 -6.77 -2.95
CA VAL A 35 -2.30 -6.87 -2.94
C VAL A 35 -1.72 -5.47 -3.14
N CYS A 36 -0.80 -5.08 -2.26
CA CYS A 36 -0.02 -3.86 -2.40
C CYS A 36 1.04 -4.07 -3.50
N VAL A 37 1.01 -3.24 -4.53
CA VAL A 37 1.94 -3.26 -5.66
C VAL A 37 2.76 -1.97 -5.60
N CYS A 38 4.07 -2.08 -5.36
CA CYS A 38 4.98 -0.95 -5.42
C CYS A 38 5.28 -0.58 -6.89
N ARG A 39 5.28 0.71 -7.20
CA ARG A 39 5.68 1.27 -8.50
C ARG A 39 6.95 2.09 -8.33
N ASN A 40 7.95 1.81 -9.16
CA ASN A 40 9.20 2.56 -9.19
C ASN A 40 9.07 3.87 -9.96
#